data_AF-A0A353DGG1-F1
#
_entry.id   AF-A0A353DGG1-F1
#
_cell.length_a   1.000
_cell.length_b   1.000
_cell.length_c   1.000
_cell.angle_alpha   90.00
_cell.angle_beta   90.00
_cell.angle_gamma   90.00
#
_symmetry.space_group_name_H-M   'P 1'
#
loop_
_entity.id
_entity.type
_entity.pdbx_description
1 polymer ?
#
loop_
_entity_poly.entity_id
_entity_poly.type
_entity_poly.pdbx_seq_one_letter_code
_entity_poly.pdbx_strand_id
1 'polypeptide(L)'
;MINLNRLFLPLLLSLPLFAQSPKTIERGSIIEDRAARKLLQAGDSRLEVGENEKALEIWESVVERYPRSQIRFEAHLRLADHLLKEIKDFDKARLHYEAAAVETNEDDEKRAYAFLNTGACFYEAGNYG
;
A
#
# COMPACT_ATOMS: atom_id res chain seq x y z
N MET A 1 -60.66 14.47 -31.74
CA MET A 1 -61.42 13.48 -30.96
C MET A 1 -60.51 12.88 -29.90
N ILE A 2 -60.98 12.91 -28.66
CA ILE A 2 -60.35 12.46 -27.42
C ILE A 2 -60.32 10.91 -27.35
N ASN A 3 -59.27 10.33 -26.75
CA ASN A 3 -59.23 9.19 -25.79
C ASN A 3 -57.80 8.62 -25.77
N LEU A 4 -56.98 8.72 -24.71
CA LEU A 4 -57.10 8.29 -23.31
C LEU A 4 -57.15 6.76 -23.12
N ASN A 5 -55.98 6.15 -22.85
CA ASN A 5 -55.75 5.14 -21.81
C ASN A 5 -54.26 4.74 -21.78
N ARG A 6 -53.53 5.13 -20.72
CA ARG A 6 -53.19 4.28 -19.56
C ARG A 6 -52.35 3.05 -19.91
N LEU A 7 -51.04 3.15 -19.70
CA LEU A 7 -50.26 2.05 -19.12
C LEU A 7 -49.16 2.65 -18.23
N PHE A 8 -49.41 2.65 -16.93
CA PHE A 8 -48.43 2.96 -15.89
C PHE A 8 -47.57 1.69 -15.72
N LEU A 9 -46.29 1.74 -16.10
CA LEU A 9 -45.35 0.66 -15.82
C LEU A 9 -44.37 1.19 -14.77
N PRO A 10 -44.36 0.66 -13.52
CA PRO A 10 -43.36 1.05 -12.55
C PRO A 10 -42.05 0.36 -12.96
N LEU A 11 -41.10 1.13 -13.47
CA LEU A 11 -39.74 0.65 -13.68
C LEU A 11 -39.11 0.45 -12.30
N LEU A 12 -39.04 -0.80 -11.87
CA LEU A 12 -38.36 -1.25 -10.66
C LEU A 12 -36.92 -0.71 -10.65
N LEU A 13 -36.62 0.16 -9.67
CA LEU A 13 -35.26 0.54 -9.29
C LEU A 13 -34.51 -0.71 -8.80
N SER A 14 -33.80 -1.39 -9.70
CA SER A 14 -32.79 -2.37 -9.32
C SER A 14 -31.58 -1.61 -8.78
N LEU A 15 -31.54 -1.40 -7.47
CA LEU A 15 -30.31 -1.04 -6.77
C LEU A 15 -29.29 -2.17 -7.02
N PRO A 16 -28.10 -1.89 -7.58
CA PRO A 16 -27.06 -2.89 -7.61
C PRO A 16 -26.66 -3.18 -6.16
N LEU A 17 -26.98 -4.40 -5.73
CA LEU A 17 -26.43 -4.99 -4.53
C LEU A 17 -24.90 -4.92 -4.68
N PHE A 18 -24.24 -4.09 -3.88
CA PHE A 18 -22.78 -4.12 -3.75
C PHE A 18 -22.40 -5.54 -3.35
N ALA A 19 -22.05 -6.35 -4.34
CA ALA A 19 -21.42 -7.63 -4.12
C ALA A 19 -20.03 -7.32 -3.56
N GLN A 20 -19.92 -7.24 -2.24
CA GLN A 20 -18.64 -7.41 -1.58
C GLN A 20 -18.23 -8.86 -1.84
N SER A 21 -17.50 -9.05 -2.93
CA SER A 21 -16.74 -10.26 -3.18
C SER A 21 -15.97 -10.57 -1.90
N PRO A 22 -16.13 -11.76 -1.30
CA PRO A 22 -15.36 -12.10 -0.11
C PRO A 22 -13.88 -11.92 -0.46
N LYS A 23 -13.16 -11.12 0.33
CA LYS A 23 -11.69 -11.02 0.25
C LYS A 23 -11.14 -12.42 0.48
N THR A 24 -10.90 -13.15 -0.60
CA THR A 24 -10.22 -14.42 -0.57
C THR A 24 -8.79 -14.12 -0.14
N ILE A 25 -8.52 -14.28 1.16
CA ILE A 25 -7.15 -14.40 1.67
C ILE A 25 -6.64 -15.72 1.08
N GLU A 26 -6.15 -15.65 -0.17
CA GLU A 26 -5.64 -16.81 -0.86
C GLU A 26 -4.49 -17.37 -0.04
N ARG A 27 -4.48 -18.69 0.18
CA ARG A 27 -3.41 -19.39 0.91
C ARG A 27 -1.99 -18.99 0.49
N GLY A 28 -1.81 -18.51 -0.75
CA GLY A 28 -0.58 -17.91 -1.24
C GLY A 28 -0.07 -16.75 -0.38
N SER A 29 -0.94 -15.82 0.04
CA SER A 29 -0.57 -14.71 0.93
C SER A 29 0.00 -15.22 2.24
N ILE A 30 -0.60 -16.23 2.88
CA ILE A 30 -0.14 -16.72 4.19
C ILE A 30 1.28 -17.31 4.12
N ILE A 31 1.61 -18.02 3.03
CA ILE A 31 2.95 -18.58 2.82
C ILE A 31 3.94 -17.46 2.48
N GLU A 32 3.57 -16.56 1.57
CA GLU A 32 4.37 -15.39 1.21
C GLU A 32 4.62 -14.47 2.42
N ASP A 33 3.63 -14.25 3.28
CA ASP A 33 3.71 -13.41 4.48
C ASP A 33 4.76 -13.94 5.45
N ARG A 34 4.83 -15.26 5.66
CA ARG A 34 5.86 -15.85 6.53
C ARG A 34 7.25 -15.67 5.95
N ALA A 35 7.43 -15.89 4.65
CA ALA A 35 8.72 -15.74 3.98
C ALA A 35 9.17 -14.28 3.93
N ALA A 36 8.26 -13.38 3.55
CA ALA A 36 8.44 -11.94 3.55
C ALA A 36 8.80 -11.40 4.93
N ARG A 37 8.12 -11.84 6.00
CA ARG A 37 8.42 -11.42 7.38
C ARG A 37 9.83 -11.79 7.81
N LYS A 38 10.29 -12.99 7.49
CA LYS A 38 11.67 -13.40 7.80
C LYS A 38 12.70 -12.55 7.06
N LEU A 39 12.41 -12.22 5.80
CA LEU A 39 13.30 -11.42 4.98
C LEU A 39 13.32 -9.95 5.43
N LEU A 40 12.16 -9.39 5.77
CA LEU A 40 12.05 -8.07 6.40
C LEU A 40 12.89 -7.98 7.68
N GLN A 41 12.74 -8.96 8.59
CA GLN A 41 13.53 -9.05 9.82
C GLN A 41 15.04 -9.17 9.54
N ALA A 42 15.43 -9.89 8.49
CA ALA A 42 16.84 -9.97 8.10
C ALA A 42 17.38 -8.60 7.65
N GLY A 43 16.57 -7.81 6.94
CA GLY A 43 16.92 -6.43 6.59
C GLY A 43 17.05 -5.55 7.83
N ASP A 44 16.10 -5.64 8.76
CA ASP A 44 16.14 -4.90 10.03
C ASP A 44 17.42 -5.23 10.81
N SER A 45 17.78 -6.51 10.92
CA SER A 45 19.02 -6.93 11.59
C SER A 45 20.29 -6.43 10.90
N ARG A 46 20.28 -6.27 9.56
CA ARG A 46 21.41 -5.67 8.83
C ARG A 46 21.56 -4.19 9.14
N LEU A 47 20.44 -3.47 9.22
CA LEU A 47 20.42 -2.07 9.61
C LEU A 47 20.96 -1.88 11.04
N GLU A 48 20.54 -2.74 11.98
CA GLU A 48 20.99 -2.69 13.38
C GLU A 48 22.51 -2.82 13.54
N VAL A 49 23.17 -3.55 12.65
CA VAL A 49 24.64 -3.70 12.64
C VAL A 49 25.35 -2.67 11.74
N GLY A 50 24.62 -1.68 11.24
CA GLY A 50 25.14 -0.58 10.41
C GLY A 50 25.38 -0.93 8.94
N GLU A 51 24.92 -2.10 8.48
CA GLU A 51 25.00 -2.50 7.08
C GLU A 51 23.80 -1.98 6.29
N ASN A 52 23.71 -0.65 6.18
CA ASN A 52 22.56 0.06 5.63
C ASN A 52 22.23 -0.35 4.20
N GLU A 53 23.21 -0.41 3.31
CA GLU A 53 23.01 -0.76 1.90
C GLU A 53 22.42 -2.16 1.75
N LYS A 54 22.93 -3.12 2.55
CA LYS A 54 22.39 -4.49 2.56
C LYS A 54 20.98 -4.55 3.12
N ALA A 55 20.65 -3.72 4.11
CA ALA A 55 19.29 -3.63 4.62
C ALA A 55 18.31 -3.19 3.54
N LEU A 56 18.69 -2.16 2.77
CA LEU A 56 17.89 -1.65 1.65
C LEU A 56 17.69 -2.71 0.56
N GLU A 57 18.76 -3.37 0.12
CA GLU A 57 18.68 -4.47 -0.86
C GLU A 57 17.74 -5.59 -0.39
N ILE A 58 17.79 -5.94 0.90
CA ILE A 58 16.94 -6.98 1.45
C ILE A 58 15.47 -6.51 1.48
N TRP A 59 15.18 -5.30 1.92
CA TRP A 59 13.81 -4.78 1.92
C TRP A 59 13.25 -4.62 0.50
N GLU A 60 14.05 -4.19 -0.47
CA GLU A 60 13.69 -4.17 -1.90
C GLU A 60 13.30 -5.57 -2.38
N SER A 61 14.09 -6.59 -2.01
CA SER A 61 13.77 -7.96 -2.37
C SER A 61 12.45 -8.47 -1.76
N VAL A 62 12.01 -7.92 -0.62
CA VAL A 62 10.68 -8.25 -0.05
C VAL A 62 9.57 -7.77 -0.98
N VAL A 63 9.67 -6.54 -1.47
CA VAL A 63 8.62 -5.93 -2.31
C VAL A 63 8.56 -6.59 -3.68
N GLU A 64 9.70 -6.97 -4.24
CA GLU A 64 9.79 -7.61 -5.56
C GLU A 64 9.33 -9.07 -5.53
N ARG A 65 9.75 -9.83 -4.52
CA ARG A 65 9.54 -11.29 -4.47
C ARG A 65 8.20 -11.69 -3.88
N TYR A 66 7.57 -10.83 -3.09
CA TYR A 66 6.31 -11.12 -2.41
C TYR A 66 5.25 -10.04 -2.66
N PRO A 67 4.88 -9.78 -3.93
CA PRO A 67 3.96 -8.69 -4.28
C PRO A 67 2.52 -8.89 -3.76
N ARG A 68 2.14 -10.09 -3.31
CA ARG A 68 0.81 -10.34 -2.71
C ARG A 68 0.81 -10.30 -1.19
N SER A 69 1.99 -10.40 -0.57
CA SER A 69 2.15 -10.37 0.89
C SER A 69 1.83 -9.01 1.47
N GLN A 70 1.04 -8.95 2.54
CA GLN A 70 0.77 -7.68 3.24
C GLN A 70 2.03 -7.10 3.90
N ILE A 71 3.05 -7.93 4.13
CA ILE A 71 4.33 -7.50 4.72
C ILE A 71 5.12 -6.57 3.78
N ARG A 72 4.88 -6.63 2.46
CA ARG A 72 5.56 -5.73 1.50
C ARG A 72 5.34 -4.25 1.82
N PHE A 73 4.20 -3.91 2.40
CA PHE A 73 3.90 -2.52 2.76
C PHE A 73 4.80 -2.04 3.91
N GLU A 74 5.09 -2.90 4.89
CA GLU A 74 6.09 -2.57 5.93
C GLU A 74 7.49 -2.40 5.34
N ALA A 75 7.87 -3.23 4.35
CA ALA A 75 9.14 -3.08 3.64
C ALA A 75 9.22 -1.74 2.88
N HIS A 76 8.14 -1.34 2.20
CA HIS A 76 8.04 -0.02 1.59
C HIS A 76 8.21 1.10 2.61
N LEU A 77 7.58 1.00 3.79
CA LEU A 77 7.74 2.00 4.85
C LEU A 77 9.19 2.08 5.35
N ARG A 78 9.86 0.95 5.56
CA ARG A 78 11.28 0.93 5.97
C ARG A 78 12.20 1.59 4.94
N LEU A 79 12.01 1.26 3.67
CA LEU A 79 12.73 1.90 2.56
C LEU A 79 12.48 3.41 2.52
N ALA A 80 11.21 3.81 2.56
CA ALA A 80 10.80 5.21 2.51
C ALA A 80 11.39 6.01 3.67
N ASP A 81 11.30 5.49 4.90
CA ASP A 81 11.86 6.10 6.10
C ASP A 81 13.36 6.33 5.98
N HIS A 82 14.10 5.32 5.51
CA HIS A 82 15.55 5.44 5.36
C HIS A 82 15.92 6.44 4.26
N LEU A 83 15.22 6.39 3.12
CA LEU A 83 15.42 7.33 2.01
C LEU A 83 15.15 8.78 2.43
N LEU A 84 14.08 9.01 3.20
CA LEU A 84 13.70 10.33 3.71
C LEU A 84 14.68 10.85 4.77
N LYS A 85 15.06 10.01 5.73
CA LYS A 85 15.79 10.45 6.93
C LYS A 85 17.30 10.48 6.72
N GLU A 86 17.86 9.43 6.13
CA GLU A 86 19.30 9.22 6.03
C GLU A 86 19.85 9.67 4.66
N ILE A 87 19.22 9.23 3.57
CA ILE A 87 19.73 9.49 2.20
C ILE A 87 19.29 10.87 1.69
N LYS A 88 18.17 11.40 2.19
CA LYS A 88 17.52 12.63 1.70
C LYS A 88 17.07 12.55 0.23
N ASP A 89 16.76 11.34 -0.25
CA ASP A 89 16.17 11.12 -1.57
C ASP A 89 14.64 11.16 -1.46
N PHE A 90 14.12 12.38 -1.42
CA PHE A 90 12.70 12.64 -1.14
C PHE A 90 11.77 12.11 -2.23
N ASP A 91 12.21 12.11 -3.49
CA ASP A 91 11.40 11.60 -4.59
C ASP A 91 11.24 10.08 -4.50
N LYS A 92 12.32 9.32 -4.22
CA LYS A 92 12.19 7.87 -4.03
C LYS A 92 11.45 7.52 -2.74
N ALA A 93 11.69 8.27 -1.66
CA ALA A 93 10.94 8.09 -0.42
C ALA A 93 9.43 8.23 -0.66
N ARG A 94 9.02 9.27 -1.41
CA ARG A 94 7.63 9.50 -1.80
C ARG A 94 7.03 8.29 -2.52
N LEU A 95 7.72 7.75 -3.54
CA LEU A 95 7.22 6.60 -4.31
C LEU A 95 6.93 5.38 -3.41
N HIS A 96 7.78 5.13 -2.41
CA HIS A 96 7.56 4.03 -1.48
C HIS A 96 6.43 4.32 -0.46
N TYR A 97 6.31 5.55 0.03
CA TYR A 97 5.16 5.92 0.85
C TYR A 97 3.84 5.83 0.08
N GLU A 98 3.78 6.32 -1.16
CA GLU A 98 2.60 6.19 -2.03
C GLU A 98 2.22 4.72 -2.23
N ALA A 99 3.20 3.83 -2.46
CA ALA A 99 2.99 2.39 -2.57
C ALA A 99 2.43 1.77 -1.28
N ALA A 100 2.76 2.30 -0.10
CA ALA A 100 2.22 1.85 1.18
C ALA A 100 0.87 2.49 1.56
N ALA A 101 0.50 3.62 0.95
CA ALA A 101 -0.74 4.35 1.23
C ALA A 101 -1.98 3.79 0.49
N VAL A 102 -1.80 2.84 -0.42
CA VAL A 102 -2.89 2.29 -1.25
C VAL A 102 -3.93 1.49 -0.45
N GLU A 103 -5.18 1.47 -0.91
CA GLU A 103 -6.29 0.76 -0.24
C GLU A 103 -6.10 -0.76 -0.10
N THR A 104 -5.21 -1.35 -0.90
CA THR A 104 -4.88 -2.79 -0.80
C THR A 104 -4.00 -3.14 0.42
N ASN A 105 -3.42 -2.12 1.06
CA ASN A 105 -2.82 -2.25 2.39
C ASN A 105 -3.94 -2.23 3.43
N GLU A 106 -4.19 -3.36 4.08
CA GLU A 106 -5.33 -3.52 5.00
C GLU A 106 -5.10 -2.85 6.37
N ASP A 107 -3.91 -2.32 6.62
CA ASP A 107 -3.55 -1.66 7.86
C ASP A 107 -3.76 -0.14 7.75
N ASP A 108 -4.84 0.33 8.37
CA ASP A 108 -5.24 1.74 8.36
C ASP A 108 -4.17 2.67 8.94
N GLU A 109 -3.47 2.24 9.99
CA GLU A 109 -2.43 3.03 10.63
C GLU A 109 -1.22 3.19 9.70
N LYS A 110 -0.81 2.11 9.03
CA LYS A 110 0.27 2.16 8.03
C LYS A 110 -0.10 3.05 6.86
N ARG A 111 -1.34 2.97 6.35
CA ARG A 111 -1.78 3.85 5.25
C ARG A 111 -1.78 5.31 5.65
N ALA A 112 -2.31 5.64 6.83
CA ALA A 112 -2.32 7.01 7.34
C ALA A 112 -0.89 7.54 7.55
N TYR A 113 -0.01 6.71 8.11
CA TYR A 113 1.41 7.04 8.26
C TYR A 113 2.08 7.31 6.92
N ALA A 114 1.87 6.45 5.93
CA ALA A 114 2.43 6.60 4.60
C ALA A 114 1.92 7.87 3.90
N PHE A 115 0.62 8.14 4.00
CA PHE A 115 0.01 9.35 3.43
C PHE A 115 0.59 10.63 4.05
N LEU A 116 0.71 10.67 5.38
CA LEU A 116 1.32 11.80 6.07
C LEU A 116 2.75 12.05 5.59
N ASN A 117 3.57 11.01 5.48
CA ASN A 117 4.96 11.15 5.08
C ASN A 117 5.15 11.38 3.57
N THR A 118 4.16 11.09 2.74
CA THR A 118 4.11 11.59 1.36
C THR A 118 4.11 13.13 1.36
N GLY A 119 3.31 13.75 2.23
CA GLY A 119 3.32 15.19 2.46
C GLY A 119 4.66 15.70 3.00
N ALA A 120 5.29 14.96 3.91
CA ALA A 120 6.64 15.30 4.41
C ALA A 120 7.67 15.29 3.27
N CYS A 121 7.60 14.33 2.34
CA CYS A 121 8.49 14.29 1.18
C CYS A 121 8.33 15.52 0.28
N PHE A 122 7.10 15.93 0.00
CA PHE A 122 6.84 17.18 -0.75
C PHE A 122 7.40 18.40 -0.02
N TYR A 123 7.22 18.43 1.31
CA TYR A 123 7.69 19.53 2.12
C TYR A 123 9.22 19.67 2.11
N GLU A 124 9.93 18.57 2.33
CA GLU A 124 11.39 18.54 2.33
C GLU A 124 11.99 18.77 0.94
N ALA A 125 11.30 18.35 -0.12
CA ALA A 125 11.69 18.61 -1.51
C ALA A 125 11.47 20.07 -1.95
N GLY A 126 10.80 20.90 -1.14
CA GLY A 126 10.44 22.27 -1.52
C GLY A 126 9.32 22.37 -2.56
N ASN A 127 8.59 21.28 -2.80
CA ASN A 127 7.57 21.16 -3.84
C ASN A 127 6.17 21.37 -3.24
N TYR A 128 5.73 22.63 -3.15
CA TYR A 128 4.46 23.01 -2.48
C TYR A 128 3.31 23.40 -3.43
N GLY A 129 3.39 23.06 -4.72
CA GLY A 129 2.49 23.54 -5.78
C GLY A 129 1.76 22.45 -6.53
#